data_AF-I4W1T3-F1
#
_entry.id   AF-I4W1T3-F1
#
_cell.length_a   1.000
_cell.length_b   1.000
_cell.length_c   1.000
_cell.angle_alpha   90.00
_cell.angle_beta   90.00
_cell.angle_gamma   90.00
#
_symmetry.space_group_name_H-M   'P 1'
#
loop_
_entity.id
_entity.type
_entity.pdbx_description
1 polymer ?
#
loop_
_entity_poly.entity_id
_entity_poly.type
_entity_poly.pdbx_seq_one_letter_code
_entity_poly.pdbx_strand_id
1 'polypeptide(L)'
;AGLGPDYRLPGLPHRTGHGCGMSIHEMPYLVRGDRTVLQPGMCCSNEPMIVVPGRFGVRLEDHFHITDDGAAWFTPPSPAIDQPFAE
;
A
#
# COMPACT_ATOMS: atom_id res chain seq x y z
N ALA A 1 -7.34 -18.13 7.60
CA ALA A 1 -6.04 -17.87 8.26
C ALA A 1 -6.14 -16.93 9.45
N GLY A 2 -7.16 -16.05 9.57
CA GLY A 2 -7.25 -15.12 10.71
C GLY A 2 -5.96 -14.31 10.88
N LEU A 3 -5.42 -13.80 9.76
CA LEU A 3 -4.09 -13.19 9.57
C LEU A 3 -3.71 -12.23 10.72
N GLY A 4 -2.44 -11.91 10.88
CA GLY A 4 -2.05 -11.03 11.99
C GLY A 4 -2.45 -11.62 13.37
N PRO A 5 -2.82 -10.80 14.38
CA PRO A 5 -2.91 -9.35 14.35
C PRO A 5 -1.53 -8.68 14.22
N ASP A 6 -1.54 -7.36 14.09
CA ASP A 6 -0.33 -6.55 13.93
C ASP A 6 0.52 -7.07 12.76
N TYR A 7 1.82 -7.25 13.00
CA TYR A 7 2.78 -7.70 11.98
C TYR A 7 3.03 -9.22 12.02
N ARG A 8 2.16 -10.01 12.68
CA ARG A 8 2.30 -11.47 12.76
C ARG A 8 2.02 -12.12 11.41
N LEU A 9 2.76 -13.19 11.12
CA LEU A 9 2.60 -13.98 9.90
C LEU A 9 1.79 -15.27 10.16
N PRO A 10 0.94 -15.73 9.22
CA PRO A 10 0.66 -15.12 7.92
C PRO A 10 -0.04 -13.76 8.04
N GLY A 11 0.46 -12.74 7.33
CA GLY A 11 0.02 -11.35 7.49
C GLY A 11 0.95 -10.34 6.82
N LEU A 12 0.84 -9.07 7.21
CA LEU A 12 1.60 -7.93 6.67
C LEU A 12 2.78 -7.60 7.61
N PRO A 13 4.05 -7.88 7.27
CA PRO A 13 5.18 -7.70 8.18
C PRO A 13 5.76 -6.27 8.19
N HIS A 14 5.18 -5.34 7.43
CA HIS A 14 5.70 -3.97 7.28
C HIS A 14 4.58 -2.92 7.24
N ARG A 15 4.95 -1.65 7.08
CA ARG A 15 4.00 -0.55 6.87
C ARG A 15 3.16 -0.78 5.60
N THR A 16 1.99 -0.13 5.51
CA THR A 16 1.10 -0.30 4.35
C THR A 16 1.63 0.41 3.10
N GLY A 17 2.41 1.46 3.27
CA GLY A 17 3.00 2.21 2.17
C GLY A 17 3.87 3.38 2.65
N HIS A 18 4.39 4.14 1.71
CA HIS A 18 5.25 5.31 1.92
C HIS A 18 4.93 6.41 0.93
N GLY A 19 5.33 7.65 1.24
CA GLY A 19 5.28 8.75 0.30
C GLY A 19 6.24 8.52 -0.85
N CYS A 20 5.93 9.09 -2.00
CA CYS A 20 6.75 8.97 -3.21
C CYS A 20 6.74 10.30 -3.99
N GLY A 21 7.89 10.70 -4.51
CA GLY A 21 8.06 11.94 -5.25
C GLY A 21 9.43 11.98 -5.92
N MET A 22 10.29 12.91 -5.51
CA MET A 22 11.68 12.92 -6.00
C MET A 22 12.52 11.81 -5.37
N SER A 23 12.10 11.33 -4.19
CA SER A 23 12.64 10.15 -3.55
C SER A 23 11.68 8.98 -3.71
N ILE A 24 12.27 7.77 -3.82
CA ILE A 24 11.49 6.52 -3.86
C ILE A 24 10.66 6.40 -2.58
N HIS A 25 11.27 6.68 -1.42
CA HIS A 25 10.59 6.74 -0.13
C HIS A 25 10.73 8.16 0.45
N GLU A 26 9.61 8.83 0.66
CA GLU A 26 9.51 10.12 1.35
C GLU A 26 8.27 10.17 2.24
N MET A 27 8.06 11.29 2.93
CA MET A 27 6.86 11.52 3.76
C MET A 27 5.62 11.75 2.86
N PRO A 28 4.40 11.44 3.34
CA PRO A 28 4.07 10.82 4.62
C PRO A 28 4.21 9.29 4.58
N TYR A 29 4.33 8.62 5.73
CA TYR A 29 4.36 7.16 5.79
C TYR A 29 3.01 6.59 6.23
N LEU A 30 2.47 5.60 5.49
CA LEU A 30 1.27 4.87 5.89
C LEU A 30 1.63 3.78 6.92
N VAL A 31 2.01 4.23 8.11
CA VAL A 31 2.54 3.40 9.19
C VAL A 31 1.84 3.70 10.51
N ARG A 32 1.61 2.66 11.32
CA ARG A 32 1.01 2.81 12.64
C ARG A 32 1.84 3.78 13.49
N GLY A 33 1.19 4.80 14.03
CA GLY A 33 1.80 5.80 14.91
C GLY A 33 2.11 7.14 14.21
N ASP A 34 2.16 7.17 12.87
CA ASP A 34 2.19 8.44 12.15
C ASP A 34 0.82 9.13 12.29
N ARG A 35 0.84 10.42 12.65
CA ARG A 35 -0.35 11.25 12.89
C ARG A 35 -0.53 12.32 11.82
N THR A 36 0.27 12.28 10.75
CA THR A 36 0.18 13.21 9.64
C THR A 36 -1.22 13.13 9.01
N VAL A 37 -1.92 14.26 8.95
CA VAL A 37 -3.21 14.35 8.26
C VAL A 37 -2.94 14.45 6.77
N LEU A 38 -3.48 13.52 5.98
CA LEU A 38 -3.36 13.52 4.53
C LEU A 38 -4.00 14.79 3.95
N GLN A 39 -3.33 15.44 3.00
CA GLN A 39 -3.78 16.67 2.33
C GLN A 39 -3.75 16.48 0.82
N PRO A 40 -4.60 17.21 0.06
CA PRO A 40 -4.58 17.21 -1.40
C PRO A 40 -3.16 17.38 -1.97
N GLY A 41 -2.83 16.58 -2.98
CA GLY A 41 -1.51 16.55 -3.62
C GLY A 41 -0.46 15.66 -2.96
N MET A 42 -0.71 15.09 -1.77
CA MET A 42 0.18 14.06 -1.22
C MET A 42 0.09 12.77 -2.05
N CYS A 43 1.25 12.16 -2.33
CA CYS A 43 1.37 10.93 -3.11
C CYS A 43 1.92 9.79 -2.24
N CYS A 44 1.32 8.60 -2.29
CA CYS A 44 1.73 7.44 -1.49
C CYS A 44 1.60 6.13 -2.27
N SER A 45 2.49 5.18 -1.97
CA SER A 45 2.28 3.76 -2.31
C SER A 45 1.15 3.16 -1.47
N ASN A 46 0.44 2.19 -2.03
CA ASN A 46 -0.49 1.31 -1.32
C ASN A 46 -0.11 -0.15 -1.61
N GLU A 47 0.60 -0.78 -0.69
CA GLU A 47 1.29 -2.05 -0.92
C GLU A 47 1.25 -3.06 0.26
N PRO A 48 0.07 -3.40 0.81
CA PRO A 48 -0.05 -4.28 1.97
C PRO A 48 0.26 -5.76 1.63
N MET A 49 1.54 -6.08 1.38
CA MET A 49 2.02 -7.41 1.07
C MET A 49 1.64 -8.42 2.14
N ILE A 50 1.04 -9.53 1.73
CA ILE A 50 0.81 -10.68 2.60
C ILE A 50 1.94 -11.68 2.40
N VAL A 51 2.58 -12.09 3.50
CA VAL A 51 3.57 -13.16 3.50
C VAL A 51 2.98 -14.39 4.19
N VAL A 52 3.07 -15.55 3.53
CA VAL A 52 2.76 -16.87 4.09
C VAL A 52 4.09 -17.63 4.27
N PRO A 53 4.62 -17.74 5.51
CA PRO A 53 5.96 -18.26 5.76
C PRO A 53 6.18 -19.66 5.17
N GLY A 54 7.32 -19.84 4.50
CA GLY A 54 7.69 -21.11 3.87
C GLY A 54 6.83 -21.50 2.65
N ARG A 55 5.97 -20.59 2.17
CA ARG A 55 5.07 -20.86 1.03
C ARG A 55 5.22 -19.82 -0.07
N PHE A 56 4.65 -18.63 0.10
CA PHE A 56 4.65 -17.57 -0.91
C PHE A 56 4.33 -16.21 -0.29
N GLY A 57 4.43 -15.15 -1.08
CA GLY A 57 3.87 -13.83 -0.74
C GLY A 57 3.13 -13.24 -1.92
N VAL A 58 2.18 -12.34 -1.64
CA VAL A 58 1.42 -11.60 -2.65
C VAL A 58 1.54 -10.12 -2.30
N ARG A 59 2.02 -9.31 -3.25
CA ARG A 59 2.05 -7.85 -3.15
C ARG A 59 1.41 -7.28 -4.40
N LEU A 60 0.43 -6.42 -4.20
CA LEU A 60 -0.07 -5.48 -5.19
C LEU A 60 0.37 -4.11 -4.70
N GLU A 61 1.00 -3.32 -5.56
CA GLU A 61 1.43 -1.97 -5.26
C GLU A 61 0.97 -1.05 -6.37
N ASP A 62 0.11 -0.12 -5.99
CA ASP A 62 -0.28 1.00 -6.83
C ASP A 62 -0.12 2.27 -6.01
N HIS A 63 0.28 3.35 -6.68
CA HIS A 63 0.39 4.64 -6.02
C HIS A 63 -0.92 5.41 -6.20
N PHE A 64 -1.26 6.24 -5.22
CA PHE A 64 -2.39 7.16 -5.29
C PHE A 64 -1.95 8.55 -4.87
N HIS A 65 -2.75 9.56 -5.25
CA HIS A 65 -2.65 10.90 -4.70
C HIS A 65 -3.99 11.33 -4.10
N ILE A 66 -3.92 12.21 -3.10
CA ILE A 66 -5.10 12.77 -2.44
C ILE A 66 -5.70 13.87 -3.31
N THR A 67 -7.02 13.80 -3.50
CA THR A 67 -7.83 14.84 -4.16
C THR A 67 -8.55 15.67 -3.10
N ASP A 68 -9.26 16.73 -3.51
CA ASP A 68 -10.03 17.57 -2.58
C ASP A 68 -11.16 16.80 -1.85
N ASP A 69 -11.62 15.69 -2.42
CA ASP A 69 -12.76 14.90 -1.98
C ASP A 69 -12.46 13.41 -1.74
N GLY A 70 -11.20 12.98 -1.85
CA GLY A 70 -10.83 11.58 -1.71
C GLY A 70 -9.41 11.27 -2.19
N ALA A 71 -9.29 10.26 -3.06
CA ALA A 71 -8.02 9.85 -3.64
C ALA A 71 -8.23 9.35 -5.08
N ALA A 72 -7.20 9.49 -5.90
CA ALA A 72 -7.17 8.99 -7.26
C ALA A 72 -5.92 8.14 -7.48
N TRP A 73 -6.12 7.01 -8.17
CA TRP A 73 -5.04 6.11 -8.54
C TRP A 73 -4.15 6.71 -9.64
N PHE A 74 -2.85 6.51 -9.53
CA PHE A 74 -1.95 6.70 -10.66
C PHE A 74 -2.08 5.54 -11.67
N THR A 75 -2.27 4.32 -11.16
CA THR A 75 -2.46 3.10 -11.94
C THR A 75 -3.65 2.31 -11.39
N PRO A 76 -4.55 1.79 -12.24
CA PRO A 76 -5.70 1.03 -11.77
C PRO A 76 -5.25 -0.34 -11.21
N PRO A 77 -5.72 -0.75 -10.01
CA PRO A 77 -5.28 -1.99 -9.38
C PRO A 77 -5.62 -3.25 -10.18
N SER A 78 -4.80 -4.29 -10.03
CA SER A 78 -5.01 -5.60 -10.66
C SER A 78 -6.36 -6.22 -10.27
N PRO A 79 -7.20 -6.64 -11.23
CA PRO A 79 -8.51 -7.22 -10.94
C PRO A 79 -8.45 -8.69 -10.46
N ALA A 80 -7.44 -9.46 -10.88
CA ALA A 80 -7.33 -10.87 -10.53
C ALA A 80 -5.87 -11.37 -10.52
N ILE A 81 -5.65 -12.55 -9.97
CA ILE A 81 -4.32 -13.19 -9.91
C ILE A 81 -3.75 -13.54 -11.30
N ASP A 82 -4.62 -13.82 -12.25
CA ASP A 82 -4.34 -14.18 -13.64
C ASP A 82 -4.63 -13.03 -14.62
N GLN A 83 -5.09 -11.89 -14.12
CA GLN A 83 -5.28 -10.65 -14.87
C GLN A 83 -4.64 -9.49 -14.09
N PRO A 84 -3.32 -9.25 -14.26
CA PRO A 84 -2.59 -8.27 -13.46
C PRO A 84 -2.84 -6.81 -13.86
N PHE A 85 -3.43 -6.55 -15.03
CA PHE A 85 -3.72 -5.19 -15.51
C PHE A 85 -5.22 -4.99 -15.67
N ALA A 86 -5.73 -3.89 -15.13
CA ALA A 86 -7.06 -3.41 -15.43
C ALA A 86 -6.99 -2.68 -16.78
N GLU A 87 -7.43 -3.37 -17.84
CA GLU A 87 -7.27 -3.07 -19.29
C GLU A 87 -5.96 -3.55 -19.94
#